data_AF-A0A9E4A599-F1
#
_entry.id   AF-A0A9E4A599-F1
#
_cell.length_a   1.000
_cell.length_b   1.000
_cell.length_c   1.000
_cell.angle_alpha   90.00
_cell.angle_beta   90.00
_cell.angle_gamma   90.00
#
_symmetry.space_group_name_H-M   'P 1'
#
loop_
_entity.id
_entity.type
_entity.pdbx_description
1 polymer ?
#
loop_
_entity_poly.entity_id
_entity_poly.type
_entity_poly.pdbx_seq_one_letter_code
_entity_poly.pdbx_strand_id
1 'polypeptide(L)'
;MKQTITIGTRGSQLALWQAEYVRKRLNDHFPNRSIELKIIKTTGDRITDRSLVGLGKGVFTKEIEIALLDGTIDLAVHSMKDLPTDLPDGLCIAAIPVREDPRDVLVTQSG
;
A
#
# COMPACT_ATOMS: atom_id res chain seq x y z
N MET A 1 6.29 24.46 -0.53
CA MET A 1 5.70 23.14 -0.82
C MET A 1 6.83 22.13 -0.99
N LYS A 2 6.68 20.89 -0.52
CA LYS A 2 7.72 19.85 -0.59
C LYS A 2 8.00 19.47 -2.05
N GLN A 3 9.27 19.43 -2.44
CA GLN A 3 9.70 19.10 -3.81
C GLN A 3 9.61 17.59 -4.13
N THR A 4 9.75 16.77 -3.09
CA THR A 4 9.68 15.32 -3.17
C THR A 4 8.44 14.80 -2.44
N ILE A 5 7.72 13.87 -3.05
CA ILE A 5 6.65 13.08 -2.43
C ILE A 5 7.17 11.65 -2.29
N THR A 6 7.15 11.12 -1.07
CA THR A 6 7.56 9.75 -0.78
C THR A 6 6.34 8.85 -0.59
N ILE A 7 6.22 7.82 -1.42
CA ILE A 7 5.16 6.81 -1.38
C ILE A 7 5.63 5.61 -0.56
N GLY A 8 4.95 5.31 0.54
CA GLY A 8 5.11 4.06 1.28
C GLY A 8 4.41 2.88 0.62
N THR A 9 5.11 1.74 0.56
CA THR A 9 4.55 0.50 0.03
C THR A 9 5.15 -0.72 0.71
N ARG A 10 4.42 -1.83 0.73
CA ARG A 10 4.99 -3.15 1.04
C ARG A 10 5.97 -3.60 -0.05
N GLY A 11 6.81 -4.58 0.28
CA GLY A 11 7.86 -5.08 -0.60
C GLY A 11 7.46 -6.24 -1.54
N SER A 12 6.21 -6.71 -1.52
CA SER A 12 5.76 -7.76 -2.44
C SER A 12 5.71 -7.23 -3.88
N GLN A 13 5.87 -8.12 -4.87
CA GLN A 13 5.85 -7.73 -6.29
C GLN A 13 4.55 -7.01 -6.67
N LEU A 14 3.40 -7.49 -6.17
CA LEU A 14 2.12 -6.83 -6.42
C LEU A 14 2.03 -5.44 -5.75
N ALA A 15 2.51 -5.29 -4.52
CA ALA A 15 2.49 -3.99 -3.84
C ALA A 15 3.38 -2.97 -4.56
N LEU A 16 4.57 -3.37 -4.98
CA LEU A 16 5.46 -2.52 -5.79
C LEU A 16 4.81 -2.11 -7.11
N TRP A 17 4.13 -3.03 -7.79
CA TRP A 17 3.40 -2.71 -9.02
C TRP A 17 2.28 -1.70 -8.76
N GLN A 18 1.50 -1.86 -7.68
CA GLN A 18 0.45 -0.91 -7.30
C GLN A 18 1.02 0.48 -6.98
N ALA A 19 2.12 0.54 -6.24
CA ALA A 19 2.80 1.79 -5.92
C ALA A 19 3.36 2.47 -7.17
N GLU A 20 3.93 1.70 -8.10
CA GLU A 20 4.43 2.20 -9.37
C GLU A 20 3.31 2.72 -10.28
N TYR A 21 2.17 2.04 -10.31
CA TYR A 21 0.97 2.51 -11.01
C TYR A 21 0.54 3.90 -10.50
N VAL A 22 0.48 4.09 -9.18
CA VAL A 22 0.17 5.40 -8.57
C VAL A 22 1.26 6.42 -8.86
N ARG A 23 2.55 6.04 -8.74
CA ARG A 23 3.71 6.89 -9.02
C ARG A 23 3.65 7.47 -10.43
N LYS A 24 3.36 6.64 -11.43
CA LYS A 24 3.23 7.06 -12.84
C LYS A 24 2.14 8.14 -12.98
N ARG A 25 0.96 7.90 -12.40
CA ARG A 25 -0.17 8.85 -12.45
C ARG A 25 0.17 10.17 -11.76
N LEU A 26 0.90 10.13 -10.64
CA LEU A 26 1.37 11.35 -9.96
C LEU A 26 2.41 12.10 -10.79
N ASN A 27 3.35 11.41 -11.44
CA ASN A 27 4.30 12.04 -12.34
C ASN A 27 3.60 12.76 -13.51
N ASP A 28 2.57 12.14 -14.10
CA ASP A 28 1.83 12.71 -15.21
C ASP A 28 1.11 14.03 -14.82
N HIS A 29 0.62 14.13 -13.58
CA HIS A 29 -0.10 15.32 -13.09
C HIS A 29 0.81 16.35 -12.39
N PHE A 30 1.96 15.92 -11.87
CA PHE A 30 2.92 16.75 -11.14
C PHE A 30 4.33 16.60 -11.71
N PRO A 31 4.57 16.97 -12.98
CA PRO A 31 5.83 16.71 -13.68
C PRO A 31 7.05 17.39 -13.05
N ASN A 32 6.84 18.43 -12.24
CA ASN A 32 7.89 19.17 -11.55
C ASN A 32 8.21 18.64 -10.14
N ARG A 33 7.59 17.54 -9.70
CA ARG A 33 7.84 16.93 -8.38
C ARG A 33 8.64 15.64 -8.53
N SER A 34 9.55 15.39 -7.60
CA SER A 34 10.17 14.07 -7.46
C SER A 34 9.19 13.13 -6.73
N ILE A 35 8.90 11.96 -7.30
CA ILE A 35 8.06 10.95 -6.67
C ILE A 35 8.89 9.69 -6.41
N GLU A 36 9.10 9.36 -5.15
CA GLU A 36 9.97 8.28 -4.69
C GLU A 36 9.18 7.17 -4.02
N LEU A 37 9.64 5.92 -4.14
CA LEU A 37 9.06 4.78 -3.44
C LEU A 37 9.92 4.41 -2.23
N LYS A 38 9.28 4.22 -1.08
CA LYS A 38 9.90 3.72 0.14
C LYS A 38 9.26 2.38 0.52
N ILE A 39 10.06 1.33 0.47
CA ILE A 39 9.62 -0.01 0.89
C ILE A 39 9.61 -0.07 2.42
N ILE A 40 8.47 -0.47 2.98
CA ILE A 40 8.26 -0.66 4.42
C ILE A 40 8.00 -2.14 4.66
N LYS A 41 8.86 -2.76 5.46
CA LYS A 41 8.69 -4.16 5.88
C LYS A 41 7.67 -4.22 7.00
N THR A 42 6.57 -4.92 6.77
CA THR A 42 5.50 -5.09 7.78
C THR A 42 5.72 -6.35 8.59
N THR A 43 5.10 -6.44 9.77
CA THR A 43 5.12 -7.67 10.57
C THR A 43 4.50 -8.84 9.80
N GLY A 44 3.46 -8.60 9.00
CA GLY A 44 2.87 -9.61 8.12
C GLY A 44 3.80 -10.17 7.05
N ASP A 45 4.76 -9.38 6.57
CA ASP A 45 5.77 -9.87 5.61
C ASP A 45 6.77 -10.84 6.26
N ARG A 46 6.88 -10.84 7.61
CA ARG A 46 7.80 -11.71 8.36
C ARG A 46 7.17 -13.05 8.75
N ILE A 47 5.85 -13.17 8.69
CA ILE A 47 5.11 -14.35 9.12
C ILE A 47 4.57 -15.06 7.88
N THR A 48 5.32 -16.06 7.40
CA THR A 48 4.98 -16.87 6.22
C THR A 48 4.51 -18.29 6.58
N ASP A 49 4.61 -18.68 7.85
CA ASP A 49 4.49 -20.04 8.37
C ASP A 49 3.21 -20.27 9.18
N ARG A 50 2.36 -19.26 9.34
CA ARG A 50 1.10 -19.34 10.10
C ARG A 50 -0.08 -18.81 9.30
N SER A 51 -1.24 -19.41 9.54
CA SER A 51 -2.50 -18.95 8.96
C SER A 51 -2.77 -17.49 9.35
N LEU A 52 -3.07 -16.67 8.35
CA LEU A 52 -3.44 -15.25 8.50
C LEU A 52 -4.68 -15.06 9.40
N VAL A 53 -5.51 -16.10 9.54
CA VAL A 53 -6.77 -16.10 10.30
C VAL A 53 -6.58 -15.74 11.79
N GLY A 54 -5.36 -15.86 12.34
CA GLY A 54 -5.07 -15.59 13.76
C GLY A 54 -4.21 -14.37 14.07
N LEU A 55 -3.74 -13.61 13.06
CA LEU A 55 -2.69 -12.59 13.28
C LEU A 55 -3.20 -11.23 13.78
N GLY A 56 -4.52 -11.05 13.89
CA GLY A 56 -5.13 -9.80 14.33
C GLY A 56 -5.34 -8.78 13.20
N LYS A 57 -6.03 -7.66 13.50
CA LYS A 57 -6.26 -6.57 12.54
C LYS A 57 -4.98 -5.74 12.35
N GLY A 58 -4.72 -5.27 11.13
CA GLY A 58 -3.64 -4.30 10.84
C GLY A 58 -2.23 -4.85 10.67
N VAL A 59 -2.08 -6.18 10.51
CA VAL A 59 -0.78 -6.88 10.39
C VAL A 59 0.06 -6.40 9.20
N PHE A 60 -0.59 -5.84 8.18
CA PHE A 60 0.04 -5.31 6.97
C PHE A 60 0.04 -3.78 6.88
N THR A 61 -0.57 -3.07 7.84
CA THR A 61 -0.77 -1.62 7.76
C THR A 61 -0.04 -0.85 8.86
N LYS A 62 0.14 -1.45 10.04
CA LYS A 62 0.70 -0.78 11.23
C LYS A 62 2.01 -0.02 10.99
N GLU A 63 3.02 -0.66 10.40
CA GLU A 63 4.31 0.01 10.16
C GLU A 63 4.22 1.14 9.13
N ILE A 64 3.27 1.03 8.19
CA ILE A 64 3.02 2.07 7.18
C ILE A 64 2.25 3.24 7.80
N GLU A 65 1.27 2.97 8.66
CA GLU A 65 0.53 3.98 9.43
C GLU A 65 1.47 4.79 10.32
N ILE A 66 2.39 4.12 11.04
CA ILE A 66 3.43 4.80 11.83
C ILE A 66 4.29 5.70 10.92
N ALA A 67 4.73 5.18 9.77
CA ALA A 67 5.55 5.95 8.84
C ALA A 67 4.83 7.20 8.28
N LEU A 68 3.50 7.13 8.08
CA LEU A 68 2.66 8.27 7.69
C LEU A 68 2.55 9.30 8.83
N LEU A 69 2.23 8.86 10.04
CA LEU A 69 2.06 9.73 11.20
C LEU A 69 3.37 10.44 11.58
N ASP A 70 4.51 9.74 11.45
CA ASP A 70 5.85 10.29 11.68
C ASP A 70 6.36 11.17 10.50
N GLY A 71 5.59 11.27 9.41
CA GLY A 71 5.94 12.07 8.23
C GLY A 71 7.13 11.54 7.43
N THR A 72 7.54 10.28 7.66
CA THR A 72 8.65 9.65 6.93
C THR A 72 8.25 9.15 5.53
N ILE A 73 6.95 9.10 5.27
CA ILE A 73 6.31 8.98 3.96
C ILE A 73 5.16 10.00 3.89
N ASP A 74 4.82 10.44 2.69
CA ASP A 74 3.78 11.45 2.47
C ASP A 74 2.42 10.81 2.12
N LEU A 75 2.44 9.62 1.52
CA LEU A 75 1.25 8.81 1.23
C LEU A 75 1.61 7.33 1.22
N ALA A 76 0.60 6.47 1.36
CA ALA A 76 0.75 5.02 1.25
C ALA A 76 -0.15 4.44 0.17
N VAL A 77 0.29 3.35 -0.46
CA VAL A 77 -0.50 2.59 -1.43
C VAL A 77 -0.78 1.19 -0.89
N HIS A 78 -2.06 0.81 -0.90
CA HIS A 78 -2.55 -0.48 -0.42
C HIS A 78 -3.51 -1.10 -1.41
N SER A 79 -3.63 -2.43 -1.35
CA SER A 79 -4.85 -3.09 -1.82
C SER A 79 -5.99 -2.73 -0.85
N MET A 80 -7.08 -2.19 -1.37
CA MET A 80 -8.20 -1.70 -0.55
C MET A 80 -8.74 -2.76 0.42
N LYS A 81 -8.74 -4.03 0.01
CA LYS A 81 -9.21 -5.16 0.85
C LYS A 81 -8.37 -5.42 2.09
N ASP A 82 -7.13 -4.92 2.14
CA ASP A 82 -6.19 -5.13 3.24
C ASP A 82 -6.27 -4.01 4.29
N LEU A 83 -7.01 -2.93 4.02
CA LEU A 83 -7.18 -1.82 4.95
C LEU A 83 -8.19 -2.18 6.06
N PRO A 84 -7.96 -1.73 7.31
CA PRO A 84 -8.96 -1.85 8.36
C PRO A 84 -10.18 -0.98 8.07
N THR A 85 -11.33 -1.37 8.62
CA THR A 85 -12.57 -0.57 8.54
C THR A 85 -12.44 0.75 9.29
N ASP A 86 -11.74 0.72 10.42
CA ASP A 86 -11.47 1.88 11.26
C ASP A 86 -10.02 2.32 11.01
N LEU A 87 -9.84 3.55 10.53
CA LEU A 87 -8.53 4.13 10.31
C LEU A 87 -8.03 4.77 11.61
N PRO A 88 -6.70 4.74 11.89
CA PRO A 88 -6.14 5.50 12.99
C PRO A 88 -6.41 6.99 12.86
N ASP A 89 -6.59 7.66 14.00
CA ASP A 89 -6.74 9.12 14.04
C ASP A 89 -5.57 9.81 13.33
N GLY A 90 -5.89 10.87 12.57
CA GLY A 90 -4.91 11.61 11.77
C GLY A 90 -4.62 11.04 10.39
N LEU A 91 -5.16 9.86 10.06
CA LEU A 91 -5.06 9.26 8.72
C LEU A 91 -6.42 9.25 8.01
N CYS A 92 -6.38 9.24 6.69
CA CYS A 92 -7.58 9.14 5.85
C CYS A 92 -7.27 8.42 4.53
N ILE A 93 -8.32 7.92 3.88
CA ILE A 93 -8.23 7.46 2.48
C ILE A 93 -8.38 8.68 1.58
N ALA A 94 -7.25 9.16 1.04
CA ALA A 94 -7.23 10.37 0.21
C ALA A 94 -7.71 10.13 -1.23
N ALA A 95 -7.58 8.90 -1.74
CA ALA A 95 -7.94 8.56 -3.11
C ALA A 95 -8.25 7.07 -3.27
N ILE A 96 -9.14 6.76 -4.21
CA ILE A 96 -9.44 5.39 -4.66
C ILE A 96 -9.29 5.38 -6.18
N PRO A 97 -8.29 4.68 -6.74
CA PRO A 97 -8.13 4.55 -8.19
C PRO A 97 -9.32 3.81 -8.84
N VAL A 98 -9.38 3.85 -10.17
CA VAL A 98 -10.34 3.02 -10.94
C VAL A 98 -10.17 1.56 -10.56
N ARG A 99 -11.29 0.90 -10.24
CA ARG A 99 -11.31 -0.49 -9.78
C ARG A 99 -11.00 -1.42 -10.95
N GLU A 100 -10.03 -2.29 -10.75
CA GLU A 100 -9.78 -3.44 -11.64
C GLU A 100 -10.88 -4.50 -11.48
N ASP A 101 -10.81 -5.57 -12.29
CA ASP A 101 -11.74 -6.69 -12.22
C ASP A 101 -11.82 -7.26 -10.78
N PRO A 102 -13.00 -7.21 -10.12
CA PRO A 102 -13.15 -7.61 -8.73
C PRO A 102 -13.44 -9.12 -8.57
N ARG A 103 -13.49 -9.90 -9.67
CA ARG A 103 -13.85 -11.32 -9.63
C ARG A 103 -12.71 -12.19 -9.14
N ASP A 104 -13.05 -13.27 -8.45
CA ASP A 104 -12.11 -14.35 -8.17
C ASP A 104 -11.79 -15.15 -9.44
N VAL A 105 -10.62 -15.77 -9.46
CA VAL A 105 -10.15 -16.61 -10.58
C VAL A 105 -9.87 -18.01 -10.06
N LEU A 106 -10.40 -19.02 -10.76
CA LEU A 106 -10.02 -20.42 -10.54
C LEU A 106 -8.65 -20.66 -11.19
N VAL A 107 -7.67 -21.07 -10.39
CA VAL A 107 -6.33 -21.45 -10.87
C VAL A 107 -6.16 -22.95 -10.67
N THR A 108 -6.12 -23.71 -11.76
CA THR A 108 -5.85 -25.15 -11.74
C THR A 108 -4.57 -25.45 -12.52
N GLN A 109 -3.96 -26.61 -12.29
CA GLN A 109 -2.79 -27.04 -13.07
C GLN A 109 -3.16 -27.47 -14.51
N SER A 110 -4.42 -27.83 -14.76
CA SER A 110 -4.85 -28.53 -15.99
C SER A 110 -5.92 -27.82 -16.82
N GLY A 111 -6.41 -26.65 -16.38
CA GLY A 111 -7.62 -26.01 -16.93
C GLY A 111 -8.82 -26.30 -16.05
#